data_AF-A0A845LJR1-F1
#
_entry.id   AF-A0A845LJR1-F1
#
_cell.length_a   1.000
_cell.length_b   1.000
_cell.length_c   1.000
_cell.angle_alpha   90.00
_cell.angle_beta   90.00
_cell.angle_gamma   90.00
#
_symmetry.space_group_name_H-M   'P 1'
#
loop_
_entity.id
_entity.type
_entity.pdbx_description
1 polymer ?
#
loop_
_entity_poly.entity_id
_entity_poly.type
_entity_poly.pdbx_seq_one_letter_code
_entity_poly.pdbx_strand_id
1 'polypeptide(L)'
;MDEPFVGEIMLFAFSSFVPQGWLKCDGTVYNWQPYQALFALIGNTYGGNAQQQTFAVPDLTGAEPDPHTMYCIAYQGIWPPRPY
;
A
#
# COMPACT_ATOMS: atom_id res chain seq x y z
N MET A 1 9.15 -18.26 0.42
CA MET A 1 8.54 -17.21 -0.44
C MET A 1 9.34 -15.97 -0.17
N ASP A 2 9.84 -15.32 -1.21
CA ASP A 2 10.56 -14.06 -1.04
C ASP A 2 9.64 -13.03 -0.40
N GLU A 3 10.17 -12.32 0.59
CA GLU A 3 9.46 -11.29 1.33
C GLU A 3 9.30 -10.07 0.42
N PRO A 4 8.09 -9.47 0.28
CA PRO A 4 7.84 -8.40 -0.67
C PRO A 4 8.63 -7.14 -0.32
N PHE A 5 8.82 -6.23 -1.26
CA PHE A 5 9.36 -4.91 -0.93
C PHE A 5 8.28 -4.02 -0.32
N VAL A 6 8.62 -3.23 0.69
CA VAL A 6 7.71 -2.19 1.19
C VAL A 6 7.38 -1.23 0.05
N GLY A 7 6.09 -0.95 -0.15
CA GLY A 7 5.59 -0.13 -1.25
C GLY A 7 5.37 -0.88 -2.56
N GLU A 8 5.66 -2.18 -2.63
CA GLU A 8 5.32 -3.02 -3.78
C GLU A 8 3.81 -3.14 -3.94
N ILE A 9 3.31 -3.05 -5.17
CA ILE A 9 1.91 -3.21 -5.50
C ILE A 9 1.73 -4.55 -6.22
N MET A 10 0.89 -5.42 -5.68
CA MET A 10 0.55 -6.72 -6.26
C MET A 10 -0.94 -6.84 -6.52
N LEU A 11 -1.27 -7.53 -7.61
CA LEU A 11 -2.65 -7.92 -7.93
C LEU A 11 -2.96 -9.26 -7.26
N PHE A 12 -4.00 -9.29 -6.43
CA PHE A 12 -4.50 -10.50 -5.79
C PHE A 12 -5.72 -11.02 -6.55
N ALA A 13 -5.76 -12.33 -6.78
CA ALA A 13 -6.85 -13.01 -7.51
C ALA A 13 -8.15 -13.17 -6.69
N PHE A 14 -8.18 -12.65 -5.47
CA PHE A 14 -9.34 -12.69 -4.58
C PHE A 14 -9.63 -11.29 -4.05
N SER A 15 -10.90 -10.95 -3.97
CA SER A 15 -11.37 -9.62 -3.53
C SER A 15 -12.00 -9.60 -2.14
N SER A 16 -12.09 -10.75 -1.46
CA SER A 16 -12.87 -10.90 -0.22
C SER A 16 -12.11 -10.52 1.06
N PHE A 17 -10.78 -10.53 1.06
CA PHE A 17 -9.97 -10.14 2.20
C PHE A 17 -8.60 -9.60 1.76
N VAL A 18 -7.98 -8.81 2.62
CA VAL A 18 -6.62 -8.28 2.43
C VAL A 18 -5.64 -9.16 3.23
N PRO A 19 -4.60 -9.72 2.60
CA PRO A 19 -3.59 -10.50 3.32
C PRO A 19 -2.84 -9.67 4.36
N GLN A 20 -2.34 -10.31 5.42
CA GLN A 20 -1.50 -9.64 6.41
C GLN A 20 -0.24 -9.08 5.76
N GLY A 21 0.16 -7.87 6.14
CA GLY A 21 1.30 -7.16 5.55
C GLY A 21 0.95 -6.31 4.32
N TRP A 22 -0.31 -6.33 3.89
CA TRP A 22 -0.82 -5.58 2.75
C TRP A 22 -1.95 -4.62 3.14
N LEU A 23 -2.08 -3.52 2.40
CA LEU A 23 -3.22 -2.61 2.42
C LEU A 23 -3.88 -2.61 1.04
N LYS A 24 -5.20 -2.51 0.99
CA LYS A 24 -5.90 -2.39 -0.29
C LYS A 24 -5.60 -1.02 -0.92
N CYS A 25 -5.41 -0.97 -2.24
CA CYS A 25 -5.22 0.27 -2.98
C CYS A 25 -6.57 0.89 -3.37
N ASP A 26 -7.30 1.41 -2.38
CA ASP A 26 -8.64 2.01 -2.55
C ASP A 26 -8.73 3.48 -2.12
N GLY A 27 -7.58 4.16 -1.97
CA GLY A 27 -7.55 5.54 -1.51
C GLY A 27 -7.83 5.73 -0.01
N THR A 28 -7.94 4.65 0.76
CA THR A 28 -8.19 4.76 2.21
C THR A 28 -7.08 5.53 2.93
N VAL A 29 -7.48 6.38 3.87
CA VAL A 29 -6.57 7.16 4.71
C VAL A 29 -6.25 6.37 5.97
N TYR A 30 -4.97 6.19 6.25
CA TYR A 30 -4.45 5.49 7.42
C TYR A 30 -3.59 6.42 8.29
N ASN A 31 -3.50 6.09 9.58
CA ASN A 31 -2.50 6.68 10.46
C ASN A 31 -1.12 6.12 10.09
N TRP A 32 -0.09 6.95 9.92
CA TRP A 32 1.24 6.49 9.52
C TRP A 32 1.99 5.76 10.63
N GLN A 33 1.60 5.90 11.90
CA GLN A 33 2.29 5.29 13.05
C GLN A 33 2.53 3.78 12.91
N PRO A 34 1.55 2.94 12.52
CA PRO A 34 1.77 1.51 12.23
C PRO A 34 2.44 1.23 10.87
N TYR A 35 2.50 2.22 9.98
CA TYR A 35 2.93 2.06 8.58
C TYR A 35 4.11 2.97 8.23
N GLN A 36 5.02 3.20 9.19
CA GLN A 36 6.10 4.19 9.06
C GLN A 36 7.01 3.91 7.86
N ALA A 37 7.30 2.64 7.59
CA ALA A 37 8.11 2.22 6.45
C ALA A 37 7.43 2.58 5.12
N LEU A 38 6.14 2.28 4.98
CA LEU A 38 5.38 2.64 3.80
C LEU A 38 5.31 4.16 3.62
N PHE A 39 4.99 4.89 4.70
CA PHE A 39 4.93 6.34 4.69
C PHE A 39 6.26 6.99 4.31
N ALA A 40 7.39 6.45 4.76
CA ALA A 40 8.72 6.96 4.39
C ALA A 40 9.04 6.82 2.89
N LEU A 41 8.33 5.94 2.16
CA LEU A 41 8.47 5.77 0.71
C LEU A 41 7.49 6.63 -0.07
N ILE A 42 6.21 6.62 0.28
CA ILE A 42 5.15 7.28 -0.53
C ILE A 42 4.74 8.66 -0.02
N GLY A 43 5.04 8.98 1.24
CA GLY A 43 4.63 10.23 1.90
C GLY A 43 3.12 10.45 1.82
N ASN A 44 2.71 11.69 1.58
CA ASN A 44 1.31 12.10 1.37
C ASN A 44 0.96 12.23 -0.13
N THR A 45 1.67 11.53 -1.02
CA THR A 45 1.48 11.66 -2.47
C THR A 45 0.04 11.40 -2.91
N TYR A 46 -0.63 10.46 -2.26
CA TYR A 46 -2.02 10.08 -2.56
C TYR A 46 -3.05 10.79 -1.68
N GLY A 47 -2.61 11.72 -0.82
CA GLY A 47 -3.44 12.40 0.17
C GLY A 47 -3.05 12.09 1.61
N GLY A 48 -3.89 12.55 2.54
CA GLY A 48 -3.62 12.54 3.97
C GLY A 48 -3.20 13.92 4.51
N ASN A 49 -3.11 14.03 5.83
CA ASN A 49 -2.77 15.27 6.51
C ASN A 49 -1.55 15.04 7.41
N ALA A 50 -0.43 15.66 7.04
CA ALA A 50 0.82 15.62 7.81
C ALA A 50 0.63 16.09 9.26
N GLN A 51 -0.25 17.08 9.50
CA GLN A 51 -0.53 17.60 10.85
C GLN A 51 -1.30 16.59 11.71
N GLN A 52 -2.14 15.76 11.08
CA GLN A 52 -2.94 14.72 11.75
C GLN A 52 -2.25 13.36 11.72
N GLN A 53 -1.00 13.29 11.27
CA GLN A 53 -0.26 12.04 11.19
C GLN A 53 -0.97 10.98 10.34
N THR A 54 -1.58 11.39 9.22
CA THR A 54 -2.23 10.48 8.28
C THR A 54 -1.64 10.55 6.88
N PHE A 55 -1.75 9.44 6.16
CA PHE A 55 -1.40 9.29 4.75
C PHE A 55 -2.47 8.46 4.04
N ALA A 56 -2.60 8.63 2.73
CA ALA A 56 -3.47 7.81 1.91
C ALA A 56 -2.68 6.79 1.10
N VAL A 57 -3.29 5.62 0.86
CA VAL A 57 -2.81 4.64 -0.13
C VAL A 57 -3.26 5.06 -1.54
N PRO A 58 -2.65 4.52 -2.60
CA PRO A 58 -3.13 4.73 -3.96
C PRO A 58 -4.59 4.29 -4.11
N ASP A 59 -5.35 4.97 -4.95
CA ASP A 59 -6.65 4.50 -5.42
C ASP A 59 -6.46 3.85 -6.79
N LEU A 60 -6.51 2.52 -6.82
CA LEU A 60 -6.45 1.71 -8.04
C LEU A 60 -7.76 0.96 -8.28
N THR A 61 -8.84 1.37 -7.61
CA THR A 61 -10.15 0.75 -7.82
C THR A 61 -10.67 1.06 -9.23
N GLY A 62 -11.13 0.02 -9.93
CA GLY A 62 -11.55 0.11 -11.32
C GLY A 62 -10.39 0.08 -12.34
N ALA A 63 -9.14 0.07 -11.89
CA ALA A 63 -7.99 -0.21 -12.76
C ALA A 63 -7.69 -1.71 -12.88
N GLU A 64 -8.38 -2.55 -12.11
CA GLU A 64 -8.20 -4.00 -12.14
C GLU A 64 -8.61 -4.60 -13.50
N PRO A 65 -7.85 -5.57 -14.03
CA PRO A 65 -8.19 -6.24 -15.28
C PRO A 65 -9.41 -7.16 -15.15
N ASP A 66 -9.74 -7.62 -13.93
CA ASP A 66 -10.90 -8.47 -13.65
C ASP A 66 -11.60 -8.03 -12.34
N PRO A 67 -12.95 -8.04 -12.29
CA PRO A 67 -13.72 -7.59 -11.11
C PRO A 67 -13.48 -8.40 -9.82
N HIS A 68 -12.93 -9.60 -9.91
CA HIS A 68 -12.65 -10.46 -8.75
C HIS A 68 -11.22 -10.26 -8.21
N THR A 69 -10.43 -9.41 -8.87
CA THR A 69 -9.08 -9.08 -8.46
C THR A 69 -9.05 -7.78 -7.65
N MET A 70 -8.02 -7.60 -6.81
CA MET A 70 -7.78 -6.33 -6.11
C MET A 70 -6.29 -5.99 -6.10
N TYR A 71 -5.96 -4.71 -6.21
CA TYR A 71 -4.60 -4.24 -5.96
C TYR A 71 -4.38 -4.01 -4.47
N CYS A 72 -3.24 -4.50 -3.97
CA CYS A 72 -2.79 -4.20 -2.63
C CYS A 72 -1.34 -3.73 -2.64
N ILE A 73 -1.01 -2.85 -1.68
CA ILE A 73 0.33 -2.33 -1.44
C ILE A 73 0.92 -2.94 -0.16
N ALA A 74 2.16 -3.41 -0.23
CA ALA A 74 2.85 -3.98 0.92
C ALA A 74 3.27 -2.87 1.89
N TYR A 75 2.78 -2.94 3.14
CA TYR A 75 3.25 -2.06 4.21
C TYR A 75 4.35 -2.70 5.07
N GLN A 76 4.50 -4.02 4.97
CA GLN A 76 5.51 -4.81 5.66
C GLN A 76 6.34 -5.59 4.64
N GLY A 77 7.65 -5.61 4.81
CA GLY A 77 8.56 -6.32 3.90
C GLY A 77 9.98 -5.78 3.94
N ILE A 78 10.74 -6.09 2.89
CA ILE A 78 12.12 -5.64 2.70
C ILE A 78 12.12 -4.17 2.29
N TRP A 79 12.96 -3.36 2.93
CA TRP A 79 13.15 -1.97 2.50
C TRP A 79 13.86 -1.94 1.12
N PRO A 80 13.31 -1.25 0.10
CA PRO A 80 13.91 -1.25 -1.23
C PRO A 80 15.27 -0.52 -1.24
N PRO A 81 16.34 -1.12 -1.81
CA PRO A 81 17.65 -0.49 -1.90
C PRO A 81 17.60 0.70 -2.85
N ARG A 82 18.11 1.86 -2.41
CA ARG A 82 18.27 3.03 -3.28
C ARG A 82 19.55 2.81 -4.12
N PRO A 83 19.51 2.86 -5.46
CA PRO A 83 20.73 2.86 -6.25
C PRO A 83 21.56 4.10 -5.87
N TYR A 84 22.83 3.88 -5.55
CA TYR A 84 23.81 4.93 -5.25
C TYR A 84 24.21 5.69 -6.51
#